data_AF-A0A7C0WJG0-F1
#
_entry.id   AF-A0A7C0WJG0-F1
#
_cell.length_a   1.000
_cell.length_b   1.000
_cell.length_c   1.000
_cell.angle_alpha   90.00
_cell.angle_beta   90.00
_cell.angle_gamma   90.00
#
_symmetry.space_group_name_H-M   'P 1'
#
loop_
_entity.id
_entity.type
_entity.pdbx_description
1 polymer ?
#
loop_
_entity_poly.entity_id
_entity_poly.type
_entity_poly.pdbx_seq_one_letter_code
_entity_poly.pdbx_strand_id
1 'polypeptide(L)'
;GGTWDSDGKYFRYYGNCAFRANRGTYHFSYYHSYKYIDYYKNGYVGWAHIMSVAEMDFLRAEAALRQGDAQTAVDLINKYHVGIGEMAPVTAAIPVGNPGDLRDARPDIGDFGNSLWAVMKYEKGIEIAQKNCGVAWTDRRGWGTLVSGTPIHFPIPGEELEVLQMGNYTFGGVGGEGAAPKMLAPMPPKMDMIKY
;
A
#
# COMPACT_ATOMS: atom_id res chain seq x y z
N GLY A 1 -15.93 11.09 -10.05
CA GLY A 1 -15.96 9.75 -9.43
C GLY A 1 -17.16 9.03 -10.00
N GLY A 2 -16.97 7.79 -10.46
CA GLY A 2 -18.07 6.96 -10.95
C GLY A 2 -18.95 6.45 -9.79
N THR A 3 -20.05 5.79 -10.13
CA THR A 3 -20.90 5.09 -9.15
C THR A 3 -20.10 4.01 -8.43
N TRP A 4 -20.56 3.57 -7.25
CA TRP A 4 -19.84 2.58 -6.44
C TRP A 4 -19.69 1.22 -7.15
N ASP A 5 -20.53 0.92 -8.13
CA ASP A 5 -20.49 -0.27 -8.99
C ASP A 5 -19.72 -0.06 -10.30
N SER A 6 -19.13 1.12 -10.51
CA SER A 6 -18.36 1.41 -11.72
C SER A 6 -16.97 0.78 -11.69
N ASP A 7 -16.53 0.30 -12.86
CA ASP A 7 -15.21 -0.29 -13.03
C ASP A 7 -14.11 0.77 -13.06
N GLY A 8 -13.08 0.57 -12.25
CA GLY A 8 -11.81 1.27 -12.39
C GLY A 8 -10.87 0.58 -13.38
N LYS A 9 -9.78 1.27 -13.75
CA LYS A 9 -8.76 0.70 -14.65
C LYS A 9 -8.07 -0.54 -14.07
N TYR A 10 -7.69 -0.48 -12.80
CA TYR A 10 -6.96 -1.56 -12.11
C TYR A 10 -7.81 -2.39 -11.19
N PHE A 11 -8.85 -1.81 -10.61
CA PHE A 11 -9.78 -2.51 -9.72
C PHE A 11 -11.18 -2.41 -10.28
N ARG A 12 -11.87 -3.55 -10.36
CA ARG A 12 -13.22 -3.65 -10.89
C ARG A 12 -14.19 -4.14 -9.84
N TYR A 13 -15.44 -3.75 -9.99
CA TYR A 13 -16.50 -4.26 -9.12
C TYR A 13 -16.81 -5.70 -9.54
N TYR A 14 -16.68 -6.63 -8.59
CA TYR A 14 -16.88 -8.07 -8.83
C TYR A 14 -18.13 -8.60 -8.10
N GLY A 15 -18.67 -7.85 -7.15
CA GLY A 15 -19.81 -8.26 -6.33
C GLY A 15 -19.39 -9.05 -5.09
N ASN A 16 -20.29 -9.89 -4.58
CA ASN A 16 -20.06 -10.61 -3.33
C ASN A 16 -18.85 -11.55 -3.42
N CYS A 17 -18.05 -11.55 -2.35
CA CYS A 17 -16.90 -12.44 -2.24
C CYS A 17 -17.34 -13.92 -2.22
N ALA A 18 -16.69 -14.76 -3.03
CA ALA A 18 -17.00 -16.19 -3.15
C ALA A 18 -16.46 -17.06 -1.99
N PHE A 19 -15.67 -16.48 -1.07
CA PHE A 19 -15.14 -17.21 0.07
C PHE A 19 -16.22 -17.50 1.12
N ARG A 20 -16.05 -18.60 1.87
CA ARG A 20 -17.02 -19.00 2.90
C ARG A 20 -17.01 -18.01 4.06
N ALA A 21 -18.14 -17.36 4.31
CA ALA A 21 -18.28 -16.37 5.37
C ALA A 21 -18.00 -16.92 6.79
N ASN A 22 -18.15 -18.23 7.00
CA ASN A 22 -17.88 -18.88 8.29
C ASN A 22 -16.40 -18.87 8.71
N ARG A 23 -15.47 -18.47 7.82
CA ARG A 23 -14.05 -18.26 8.16
C ARG A 23 -13.73 -16.80 8.49
N GLY A 24 -14.77 -15.97 8.62
CA GLY A 24 -14.69 -14.54 8.84
C GLY A 24 -14.73 -13.74 7.54
N THR A 25 -15.36 -12.57 7.61
CA THR A 25 -15.60 -11.67 6.48
C THR A 25 -14.60 -10.51 6.43
N TYR A 26 -13.63 -10.48 7.35
CA TYR A 26 -12.67 -9.38 7.52
C TYR A 26 -11.67 -9.22 6.35
N HIS A 27 -11.66 -10.16 5.39
CA HIS A 27 -10.90 -10.08 4.14
C HIS A 27 -11.79 -9.91 2.89
N PHE A 28 -13.11 -9.79 3.08
CA PHE A 28 -14.02 -9.72 1.93
C PHE A 28 -13.97 -8.32 1.33
N SER A 29 -13.91 -8.27 0.01
CA SER A 29 -13.95 -7.05 -0.77
C SER A 29 -14.94 -7.25 -1.91
N TYR A 30 -15.66 -6.18 -2.24
CA TYR A 30 -16.51 -6.10 -3.43
C TYR A 30 -15.71 -5.84 -4.71
N TYR A 31 -14.43 -5.47 -4.56
CA TYR A 31 -13.53 -5.15 -5.66
C TYR A 31 -12.38 -6.15 -5.74
N HIS A 32 -11.97 -6.44 -6.96
CA HIS A 32 -10.81 -7.27 -7.26
C HIS A 32 -9.82 -6.55 -8.18
N SER A 33 -8.55 -6.94 -8.13
CA SER A 33 -7.55 -6.45 -9.08
C SER A 33 -7.78 -7.10 -10.44
N TYR A 34 -7.90 -6.27 -11.47
CA TYR A 34 -8.06 -6.66 -12.87
C TYR A 34 -6.78 -6.40 -13.69
N LYS A 35 -5.80 -5.68 -13.13
CA LYS A 35 -4.56 -5.27 -13.83
C LYS A 35 -3.79 -6.44 -14.47
N TYR A 36 -3.79 -7.60 -13.82
CA TYR A 36 -3.05 -8.79 -14.27
C TYR A 36 -3.96 -9.94 -14.72
N ILE A 37 -5.18 -9.63 -15.17
CA ILE A 37 -6.14 -10.65 -15.62
C ILE A 37 -5.60 -11.51 -16.77
N ASP A 38 -4.74 -10.96 -17.62
CA ASP A 38 -4.18 -11.69 -18.76
C ASP A 38 -3.20 -12.77 -18.30
N TYR A 39 -2.46 -12.52 -17.22
CA TYR A 39 -1.61 -13.54 -16.60
C TYR A 39 -2.44 -14.70 -16.02
N TYR A 40 -3.58 -14.39 -15.38
CA TYR A 40 -4.55 -15.39 -14.93
C TYR A 40 -5.09 -16.21 -16.11
N LYS A 41 -5.52 -15.54 -17.19
CA LYS A 41 -6.06 -16.20 -18.40
C LYS A 41 -5.02 -17.05 -19.13
N ASN A 42 -3.74 -16.70 -19.01
CA ASN A 42 -2.62 -17.46 -19.56
C ASN A 42 -2.13 -18.58 -18.63
N GLY A 43 -2.95 -19.02 -17.67
CA GLY A 43 -2.62 -20.14 -16.78
C GLY A 43 -1.49 -19.84 -15.79
N TYR A 44 -1.31 -18.58 -15.41
CA TYR A 44 -0.23 -18.12 -14.52
C TYR A 44 1.18 -18.38 -15.07
N VAL A 45 1.33 -18.39 -16.39
CA VAL A 45 2.63 -18.49 -17.05
C VAL A 45 3.03 -17.11 -17.57
N GLY A 46 4.24 -16.65 -17.21
CA GLY A 46 4.74 -15.35 -17.61
C GLY A 46 5.94 -14.89 -16.80
N TRP A 47 6.48 -13.72 -17.16
CA TRP A 47 7.62 -13.11 -16.49
C TRP A 47 7.24 -12.51 -15.14
N ALA A 48 7.98 -12.86 -14.09
CA ALA A 48 7.90 -12.19 -12.80
C ALA A 48 8.78 -10.94 -12.80
N HIS A 49 8.21 -9.80 -12.42
CA HIS A 49 8.96 -8.55 -12.32
C HIS A 49 9.66 -8.50 -10.96
N ILE A 50 11.00 -8.39 -10.97
CA ILE A 50 11.76 -8.13 -9.73
C ILE A 50 11.73 -6.63 -9.40
N MET A 51 11.90 -5.79 -10.41
CA MET A 51 11.85 -4.33 -10.28
C MET A 51 11.26 -3.76 -11.57
N SER A 52 10.33 -2.81 -11.45
CA SER A 52 9.71 -2.15 -12.61
C SER A 52 10.14 -0.69 -12.74
N VAL A 53 10.00 -0.10 -13.93
CA VAL A 53 10.26 1.33 -14.14
C VAL A 53 9.41 2.19 -13.21
N ALA A 54 8.16 1.80 -12.95
CA ALA A 54 7.31 2.51 -12.01
C ALA A 54 7.84 2.48 -10.58
N GLU A 55 8.37 1.34 -10.14
CA GLU A 55 9.00 1.24 -8.83
C GLU A 55 10.25 2.12 -8.75
N MET A 56 11.08 2.16 -9.80
CA MET A 56 12.25 3.06 -9.85
C MET A 56 11.84 4.53 -9.82
N ASP A 57 10.79 4.93 -10.54
CA ASP A 57 10.28 6.30 -10.51
C ASP A 57 9.77 6.67 -9.11
N PHE A 58 9.06 5.77 -8.42
CA PHE A 58 8.64 6.03 -7.04
C PHE A 58 9.79 6.03 -6.04
N LEU A 59 10.82 5.21 -6.22
CA LEU A 59 12.03 5.27 -5.39
C LEU A 59 12.76 6.60 -5.56
N ARG A 60 12.81 7.13 -6.79
CA ARG A 60 13.34 8.47 -7.07
C ARG A 60 12.46 9.58 -6.46
N ALA A 61 11.13 9.44 -6.53
CA ALA A 61 10.21 10.37 -5.89
C ALA A 61 10.38 10.36 -4.38
N GLU A 62 10.53 9.18 -3.77
CA GLU A 62 10.81 9.03 -2.35
C GLU A 62 12.14 9.70 -1.96
N ALA A 63 13.20 9.51 -2.76
CA ALA A 63 14.48 10.18 -2.53
C ALA A 63 14.35 11.71 -2.58
N ALA A 64 13.60 12.24 -3.55
CA ALA A 64 13.32 13.67 -3.67
C ALA A 64 12.55 14.20 -2.44
N LEU A 65 11.51 13.49 -1.99
CA LEU A 65 10.75 13.85 -0.78
C LEU A 65 11.63 13.85 0.48
N ARG A 66 12.56 12.90 0.62
CA ARG A 66 13.52 12.85 1.74
C ARG A 66 14.52 14.01 1.70
N GLN A 67 14.83 14.53 0.52
CA GLN A 67 15.70 15.69 0.32
C GLN A 67 14.95 17.03 0.40
N GLY A 68 13.61 17.00 0.49
CA GLY A 68 12.76 18.20 0.46
C GLY A 68 12.54 18.79 -0.94
N ASP A 69 12.94 18.08 -1.99
CA ASP A 69 12.69 18.49 -3.38
C ASP A 69 11.26 18.13 -3.80
N ALA A 70 10.34 19.03 -3.48
CA ALA A 70 8.92 18.87 -3.76
C ALA A 70 8.61 18.83 -5.27
N GLN A 71 9.33 19.59 -6.10
CA GLN A 71 9.01 19.69 -7.52
C GLN A 71 9.35 18.39 -8.25
N THR A 72 10.55 17.86 -8.03
CA THR A 72 10.95 16.57 -8.63
C THR A 72 10.01 15.44 -8.19
N ALA A 73 9.57 15.45 -6.92
CA ALA A 73 8.62 14.46 -6.42
C ALA A 73 7.26 14.58 -7.13
N VAL A 74 6.72 15.78 -7.26
CA VAL A 74 5.45 16.06 -7.95
C VAL A 74 5.49 15.61 -9.40
N ASP A 75 6.57 15.91 -10.12
CA ASP A 75 6.73 15.53 -11.53
C ASP A 75 6.69 14.00 -11.71
N LEU A 76 7.34 13.26 -10.82
CA LEU A 76 7.34 11.79 -10.84
C LEU A 76 5.98 11.20 -10.42
N ILE A 77 5.35 11.75 -9.37
CA ILE A 77 4.04 11.29 -8.88
C ILE A 77 2.96 11.51 -9.95
N ASN A 78 2.95 12.67 -10.61
CA ASN A 78 1.93 13.03 -11.60
C ASN A 78 1.95 12.15 -12.86
N LYS A 79 3.07 11.48 -13.18
CA LYS A 79 3.10 10.45 -14.24
C LYS A 79 2.04 9.37 -14.01
N TYR A 80 1.81 9.00 -12.76
CA TYR A 80 0.87 7.95 -12.36
C TYR A 80 -0.48 8.55 -11.97
N HIS A 81 -0.46 9.58 -11.13
CA HIS A 81 -1.67 10.22 -10.61
C HIS A 81 -2.56 10.79 -11.72
N VAL A 82 -1.96 11.52 -12.67
CA VAL A 82 -2.66 12.10 -13.83
C VAL A 82 -2.64 11.13 -15.00
N GLY A 83 -1.47 10.60 -15.35
CA GLY A 83 -1.31 9.79 -16.58
C GLY A 83 -2.04 8.45 -16.55
N ILE A 84 -2.24 7.86 -15.37
CA ILE A 84 -2.96 6.59 -15.21
C ILE A 84 -4.27 6.80 -14.46
N GLY A 85 -4.19 7.45 -13.29
CA GLY A 85 -5.32 7.66 -12.38
C GLY A 85 -6.36 8.65 -12.89
N GLU A 86 -6.06 9.43 -13.94
CA GLU A 86 -6.94 10.47 -14.49
C GLU A 86 -7.43 11.46 -13.42
N MET A 87 -6.61 11.66 -12.39
CA MET A 87 -6.89 12.58 -11.29
C MET A 87 -6.35 13.97 -11.60
N ALA A 88 -6.84 14.96 -10.86
CA ALA A 88 -6.32 16.32 -10.96
C ALA A 88 -4.83 16.35 -10.57
N PRO A 89 -3.99 17.15 -11.25
CA PRO A 89 -2.57 17.19 -10.95
C PRO A 89 -2.31 17.64 -9.52
N VAL A 90 -1.40 16.94 -8.85
CA VAL A 90 -0.84 17.35 -7.57
C VAL A 90 0.18 18.46 -7.83
N THR A 91 0.27 19.43 -6.94
CA THR A 91 1.23 20.55 -7.07
C THR A 91 2.14 20.65 -5.85
N ALA A 92 3.26 21.34 -5.99
CA ALA A 92 4.19 21.60 -4.89
C ALA A 92 3.62 22.55 -3.81
N ALA A 93 2.38 23.05 -3.97
CA ALA A 93 1.67 23.78 -2.92
C ALA A 93 1.19 22.85 -1.78
N ILE A 94 1.07 21.54 -2.05
CA ILE A 94 0.78 20.55 -1.01
C ILE A 94 2.03 20.35 -0.17
N PRO A 95 1.92 20.34 1.17
CA PRO A 95 3.06 20.11 2.05
C PRO A 95 3.78 18.79 1.72
N VAL A 96 5.12 18.77 1.81
CA VAL A 96 5.89 17.53 1.64
C VAL A 96 5.40 16.46 2.61
N GLY A 97 5.20 16.83 3.88
CA GLY A 97 4.77 15.94 4.97
C GLY A 97 5.88 15.02 5.46
N ASN A 98 5.48 13.86 5.98
CA ASN A 98 6.39 12.90 6.62
C ASN A 98 6.20 11.47 6.08
N PRO A 99 7.25 10.62 6.13
CA PRO A 99 7.12 9.20 5.82
C PRO A 99 5.99 8.50 6.62
N GLY A 100 5.76 8.98 7.85
CA GLY A 100 4.74 8.51 8.77
C GLY A 100 3.29 8.89 8.42
N ASP A 101 3.03 9.71 7.41
CA ASP A 101 1.65 10.10 7.08
C ASP A 101 0.81 8.89 6.64
N LEU A 102 -0.52 8.99 6.63
CA LEU A 102 -1.36 7.93 6.06
C LEU A 102 -1.35 8.03 4.53
N ARG A 103 -1.87 7.00 3.86
CA ARG A 103 -1.95 7.00 2.38
C ARG A 103 -3.21 7.75 1.98
N ASP A 104 -3.08 8.69 1.06
CA ASP A 104 -4.21 9.46 0.55
C ASP A 104 -3.94 9.90 -0.89
N ALA A 105 -4.88 9.61 -1.79
CA ALA A 105 -4.81 10.00 -3.19
C ALA A 105 -5.20 11.46 -3.42
N ARG A 106 -6.07 12.02 -2.56
CA ARG A 106 -6.76 13.28 -2.78
C ARG A 106 -6.47 14.23 -1.62
N PRO A 107 -5.26 14.78 -1.54
CA PRO A 107 -4.88 15.70 -0.46
C PRO A 107 -5.67 17.02 -0.51
N ASP A 108 -6.41 17.27 -1.60
CA ASP A 108 -7.31 18.41 -1.80
C ASP A 108 -8.70 18.22 -1.18
N ILE A 109 -9.13 16.98 -0.91
CA ILE A 109 -10.42 16.65 -0.29
C ILE A 109 -10.28 15.76 0.95
N GLY A 110 -9.09 15.25 1.23
CA GLY A 110 -8.84 14.24 2.25
C GLY A 110 -8.49 14.81 3.61
N ASP A 111 -8.81 14.07 4.67
CA ASP A 111 -8.36 14.32 6.05
C ASP A 111 -7.24 13.34 6.46
N PHE A 112 -6.70 12.54 5.52
CA PHE A 112 -5.85 11.37 5.80
C PHE A 112 -4.36 11.57 5.50
N GLY A 113 -3.84 12.77 5.77
CA GLY A 113 -2.40 13.05 5.80
C GLY A 113 -1.96 14.26 4.99
N ASN A 114 -2.75 14.70 4.01
CA ASN A 114 -2.60 15.96 3.24
C ASN A 114 -1.15 16.32 2.90
N SER A 115 -0.44 15.36 2.29
CA SER A 115 0.96 15.54 1.95
C SER A 115 1.39 14.83 0.68
N LEU A 116 2.50 15.28 0.08
CA LEU A 116 3.11 14.61 -1.06
C LEU A 116 3.55 13.18 -0.71
N TRP A 117 3.97 12.94 0.54
CA TRP A 117 4.19 11.59 1.05
C TRP A 117 2.92 10.73 0.98
N ALA A 118 1.78 11.25 1.40
CA ALA A 118 0.51 10.52 1.38
C ALA A 118 0.13 10.09 -0.05
N VAL A 119 0.24 11.02 -1.01
CA VAL A 119 -0.04 10.76 -2.44
C VAL A 119 0.92 9.73 -3.02
N MET A 120 2.23 9.92 -2.82
CA MET A 120 3.23 8.98 -3.33
C MET A 120 2.94 7.56 -2.84
N LYS A 121 2.62 7.39 -1.55
CA LYS A 121 2.34 6.06 -0.99
C LYS A 121 1.03 5.45 -1.51
N TYR A 122 0.02 6.27 -1.81
CA TYR A 122 -1.21 5.82 -2.46
C TYR A 122 -0.91 5.34 -3.88
N GLU A 123 -0.28 6.18 -4.70
CA GLU A 123 0.02 5.90 -6.10
C GLU A 123 0.92 4.68 -6.23
N LYS A 124 2.01 4.62 -5.44
CA LYS A 124 2.86 3.43 -5.37
C LYS A 124 2.01 2.21 -4.97
N GLY A 125 1.24 2.29 -3.89
CA GLY A 125 0.42 1.17 -3.40
C GLY A 125 -0.55 0.58 -4.44
N ILE A 126 -1.11 1.41 -5.32
CA ILE A 126 -2.01 0.98 -6.40
C ILE A 126 -1.24 0.50 -7.63
N GLU A 127 -0.22 1.24 -8.06
CA GLU A 127 0.52 0.95 -9.29
C GLU A 127 1.35 -0.32 -9.20
N ILE A 128 2.02 -0.55 -8.07
CA ILE A 128 2.89 -1.72 -7.87
C ILE A 128 2.20 -2.88 -7.16
N ALA A 129 0.88 -2.79 -6.93
CA ALA A 129 0.11 -3.89 -6.39
C ALA A 129 0.34 -5.17 -7.22
N GLN A 130 0.69 -6.27 -6.54
CA GLN A 130 0.91 -7.59 -7.14
C GLN A 130 2.05 -7.69 -8.18
N LYS A 131 2.93 -6.68 -8.31
CA LYS A 131 4.09 -6.76 -9.23
C LYS A 131 5.19 -7.69 -8.76
N ASN A 132 5.52 -7.62 -7.48
CA ASN A 132 6.57 -8.41 -6.85
C ASN A 132 6.11 -8.79 -5.42
N CYS A 133 6.66 -9.89 -4.91
CA CYS A 133 6.48 -10.33 -3.54
C CYS A 133 7.00 -9.28 -2.54
N GLY A 134 6.23 -9.06 -1.48
CA GLY A 134 6.70 -8.33 -0.30
C GLY A 134 6.83 -6.81 -0.43
N VAL A 135 6.67 -6.19 -1.61
CA VAL A 135 6.93 -4.74 -1.76
C VAL A 135 6.08 -3.89 -0.82
N ALA A 136 4.80 -4.22 -0.67
CA ALA A 136 3.92 -3.53 0.25
C ALA A 136 4.37 -3.65 1.73
N TRP A 137 5.02 -4.75 2.11
CA TRP A 137 5.57 -4.94 3.45
C TRP A 137 6.91 -4.22 3.62
N THR A 138 7.83 -4.35 2.66
CA THR A 138 9.15 -3.71 2.72
C THR A 138 9.05 -2.19 2.70
N ASP A 139 8.19 -1.63 1.85
CA ASP A 139 7.93 -0.18 1.79
C ASP A 139 7.38 0.34 3.11
N ARG A 140 6.32 -0.30 3.62
CA ARG A 140 5.69 0.13 4.87
C ARG A 140 6.62 -0.04 6.06
N ARG A 141 7.49 -1.06 6.06
CA ARG A 141 8.56 -1.22 7.05
C ARG A 141 9.55 -0.06 6.96
N GLY A 142 10.02 0.28 5.75
CA GLY A 142 10.96 1.38 5.52
C GLY A 142 10.40 2.77 5.88
N TRP A 143 9.09 2.97 5.76
CA TRP A 143 8.42 4.20 6.18
C TRP A 143 7.97 4.20 7.65
N GLY A 144 8.07 3.06 8.35
CA GLY A 144 7.56 2.92 9.71
C GLY A 144 6.03 2.97 9.81
N THR A 145 5.32 2.53 8.77
CA THR A 145 3.84 2.59 8.66
C THR A 145 3.14 1.24 8.70
N LEU A 146 3.87 0.18 9.10
CA LEU A 146 3.27 -1.12 9.38
C LEU A 146 2.28 -1.04 10.54
N VAL A 147 1.23 -1.87 10.47
CA VAL A 147 0.24 -1.98 11.55
C VAL A 147 0.91 -2.59 12.78
N SER A 148 0.55 -2.09 13.96
CA SER A 148 1.07 -2.59 15.24
C SER A 148 1.01 -4.12 15.32
N GLY A 149 2.09 -4.74 15.81
CA GLY A 149 2.20 -6.21 15.92
C GLY A 149 2.64 -6.92 14.65
N THR A 150 2.73 -6.24 13.49
CA THR A 150 3.26 -6.84 12.26
C THR A 150 4.76 -7.14 12.43
N PRO A 151 5.26 -8.33 12.04
CA PRO A 151 6.68 -8.63 12.13
C PRO A 151 7.51 -7.72 11.20
N ILE A 152 8.63 -7.22 11.70
CA ILE A 152 9.58 -6.38 10.92
C ILE A 152 10.71 -7.20 10.29
N HIS A 153 10.90 -8.42 10.76
CA HIS A 153 11.86 -9.43 10.29
C HIS A 153 11.27 -10.83 10.46
N PHE A 154 11.76 -11.79 9.69
CA PHE A 154 11.36 -13.19 9.82
C PHE A 154 12.17 -13.88 10.93
N PRO A 155 11.55 -14.83 11.65
CA PRO A 155 12.29 -15.65 12.61
C PRO A 155 13.25 -16.60 11.87
N ILE A 156 14.32 -16.98 12.56
CA ILE A 156 15.15 -18.12 12.17
C ILE A 156 14.28 -19.38 12.22
N PRO A 157 14.28 -20.23 11.19
CA PRO A 157 13.57 -21.51 11.23
C PRO A 157 13.99 -22.36 12.42
N GLY A 158 13.05 -23.08 13.04
CA GLY A 158 13.33 -23.89 14.23
C GLY A 158 14.44 -24.91 14.03
N GLU A 159 14.49 -25.55 12.86
CA GLU A 159 15.54 -26.52 12.50
C GLU A 159 16.95 -25.87 12.53
N GLU A 160 17.08 -24.63 12.07
CA GLU A 160 18.35 -23.90 12.11
C GLU A 160 18.73 -23.51 13.56
N LEU A 161 17.75 -23.23 14.42
CA LEU A 161 18.01 -22.98 15.85
C LEU A 161 18.56 -24.23 16.54
N GLU A 162 18.02 -25.40 16.23
CA GLU A 162 18.52 -26.68 16.76
C GLU A 162 19.95 -26.96 16.31
N VAL A 163 20.26 -26.77 15.02
CA VAL A 163 21.62 -26.95 14.47
C VAL A 163 22.61 -25.98 15.09
N LEU A 164 22.23 -24.71 15.27
CA LEU A 164 23.05 -23.67 15.89
C LEU A 164 23.12 -23.77 17.42
N GLN A 165 22.41 -24.75 18.02
CA GLN A 165 22.27 -24.91 19.47
C GLN A 165 21.76 -23.66 20.19
N MET A 166 20.90 -22.90 19.51
CA MET A 166 20.24 -21.72 20.06
C MET A 166 18.91 -22.11 20.70
N GLY A 167 18.52 -21.39 21.75
CA GLY A 167 17.21 -21.56 22.37
C GLY A 167 16.09 -21.11 21.43
N ASN A 168 14.95 -21.81 21.48
CA ASN A 168 13.73 -21.34 20.82
C ASN A 168 13.31 -19.98 21.38
N TYR A 169 12.90 -19.07 20.50
CA TYR A 169 12.44 -17.74 20.86
C TYR A 169 11.12 -17.40 20.19
N THR A 170 10.43 -16.40 20.75
CA THR A 170 9.20 -15.84 20.19
C THR A 170 9.36 -14.34 20.02
N PHE A 171 9.34 -13.87 18.77
CA PHE A 171 9.26 -12.44 18.43
C PHE A 171 7.88 -12.10 17.88
N GLY A 172 7.51 -10.83 17.94
CA GLY A 172 6.25 -10.30 17.41
C GLY A 172 5.18 -10.06 18.48
N GLY A 173 3.97 -9.77 18.03
CA GLY A 173 2.85 -9.36 18.89
C GLY A 173 2.88 -7.87 19.24
N VAL A 174 1.75 -7.32 19.66
CA VAL A 174 1.64 -5.89 19.99
C VAL A 174 2.56 -5.56 21.18
N GLY A 175 3.52 -4.66 20.96
CA GLY A 175 4.51 -4.26 21.97
C GLY A 175 5.66 -5.26 22.19
N GLY A 176 5.70 -6.36 21.44
CA GLY A 176 6.78 -7.34 21.50
C GLY A 176 8.02 -6.93 20.70
N GLU A 177 9.16 -7.55 21.02
CA GLU A 177 10.39 -7.38 20.25
C GLU A 177 10.20 -7.88 18.81
N GLY A 178 10.73 -7.13 17.83
CA GLY A 178 10.57 -7.49 16.43
C GLY A 178 9.19 -7.23 15.82
N ALA A 179 8.31 -6.49 16.51
CA ALA A 179 7.02 -6.04 15.99
C ALA A 179 7.00 -4.55 15.67
N ALA A 180 6.18 -4.18 14.69
CA ALA A 180 5.93 -2.78 14.36
C ALA A 180 5.26 -2.04 15.54
N PRO A 181 5.73 -0.84 15.90
CA PRO A 181 5.22 -0.10 17.06
C PRO A 181 3.96 0.72 16.75
N LYS A 182 3.70 1.03 15.48
CA LYS A 182 2.70 2.04 15.11
C LYS A 182 1.27 1.52 15.24
N MET A 183 0.54 2.04 16.22
CA MET A 183 -0.91 1.88 16.27
C MET A 183 -1.54 2.68 15.13
N LEU A 184 -2.45 2.06 14.37
CA LEU A 184 -3.25 2.77 13.39
C LEU A 184 -4.10 3.79 14.16
N ALA A 185 -4.20 5.02 13.68
CA ALA A 185 -5.14 5.98 14.25
C ALA A 185 -6.54 5.34 14.29
N PRO A 186 -7.35 5.58 15.35
CA PRO A 186 -8.72 5.07 15.38
C PRO A 186 -9.42 5.49 14.08
N MET A 187 -10.17 4.56 13.49
CA MET A 187 -10.95 4.83 12.29
C MET A 187 -11.79 6.09 12.57
N PRO A 188 -11.81 7.10 11.69
CA PRO A 188 -12.68 8.25 11.91
C PRO A 188 -14.11 7.73 12.15
N PRO A 189 -14.87 8.37 13.05
CA PRO A 189 -16.26 7.98 13.29
C PRO A 189 -16.96 7.86 11.94
N LYS A 190 -17.77 6.81 11.76
CA LYS A 190 -18.58 6.64 10.55
C LYS A 190 -19.27 7.97 10.29
N MET A 191 -18.92 8.64 9.19
CA MET A 191 -19.76 9.71 8.67
C MET A 191 -21.14 9.07 8.46
N ASP A 192 -22.13 9.55 9.22
CA ASP A 192 -23.51 9.12 9.05
C ASP A 192 -23.82 9.20 7.56
N MET A 193 -24.22 8.06 6.98
CA MET A 193 -24.54 8.02 5.57
C MET A 193 -25.60 9.08 5.32
N ILE A 194 -25.21 10.16 4.64
CA ILE A 194 -26.14 11.13 4.07
C ILE A 194 -27.02 10.30 3.15
N LYS A 195 -28.25 10.06 3.59
CA LYS A 195 -29.30 9.48 2.77
C LYS A 195 -29.52 10.47 1.62
N TYR A 196 -29.06 10.11 0.44
CA TYR A 196 -29.57 10.67 -0.81
C TYR A 196 -30.90 9.99 -1.14
#